data_AF-A0AA45WIM8-F1
#
_entry.id   AF-A0AA45WIM8-F1
#
_cell.length_a   1.000
_cell.length_b   1.000
_cell.length_c   1.000
_cell.angle_alpha   90.00
_cell.angle_beta   90.00
_cell.angle_gamma   90.00
#
_symmetry.space_group_name_H-M   'P 1'
#
loop_
_entity.id
_entity.type
_entity.pdbx_description
1 polymer ?
#
loop_
_entity_poly.entity_id
_entity_poly.type
_entity_poly.pdbx_seq_one_letter_code
_entity_poly.pdbx_strand_id
1 'polypeptide(L)'
;MDKKEKEKIVLENFPLIKKVASKIYYKLPDSCDVEFDDLVNVGVIGLLKAIENYDEKKAKFSTYAYIRIRGEILDYLRSLQIVPRTMKDYITEEENQELDIPISNSAILLSIDRAISENEEDGSFADYLISYEKTPEEHFFIKYQKEYLEKILDTLNESEKTIIHMLYFEEKEPKEIAEKLGISLGRISQIKANALKKLKEILIKIDL
;
A
#
# COMPACT_ATOMS: atom_id res chain seq x y z
N MET A 1 -20.91 -27.67 -2.52
CA MET A 1 -19.83 -28.68 -2.51
C MET A 1 -19.74 -29.24 -1.11
N ASP A 2 -19.78 -30.57 -0.97
CA ASP A 2 -19.68 -31.22 0.34
C ASP A 2 -18.26 -31.09 0.90
N LYS A 3 -18.11 -31.10 2.23
CA LYS A 3 -16.80 -30.90 2.90
C LYS A 3 -15.80 -31.99 2.50
N LYS A 4 -16.28 -33.24 2.38
CA LYS A 4 -15.48 -34.40 1.94
C LYS A 4 -15.00 -34.28 0.49
N GLU A 5 -15.77 -33.61 -0.35
CA GLU A 5 -15.45 -33.42 -1.76
C GLU A 5 -14.36 -32.36 -1.94
N LYS A 6 -14.41 -31.27 -1.14
CA LYS A 6 -13.31 -30.28 -1.07
C LYS A 6 -12.02 -30.94 -0.59
N GLU A 7 -12.08 -31.74 0.48
CA GLU A 7 -10.92 -32.44 1.04
C GLU A 7 -10.26 -33.37 0.00
N LYS A 8 -11.07 -34.11 -0.77
CA LYS A 8 -10.56 -34.97 -1.84
C LYS A 8 -9.80 -34.19 -2.92
N ILE A 9 -10.34 -33.07 -3.38
CA ILE A 9 -9.70 -32.23 -4.41
C ILE A 9 -8.42 -31.59 -3.89
N VAL A 10 -8.38 -31.20 -2.61
CA VAL A 10 -7.15 -30.69 -2.00
C VAL A 10 -6.07 -31.77 -1.97
N LEU A 11 -6.42 -33.00 -1.59
CA LEU A 11 -5.47 -34.12 -1.57
C LEU A 11 -4.92 -34.44 -2.97
N GLU A 12 -5.77 -34.43 -4.00
CA GLU A 12 -5.36 -34.66 -5.39
C GLU A 12 -4.40 -33.58 -5.91
N ASN A 13 -4.58 -32.33 -5.49
CA ASN A 13 -3.77 -31.19 -5.93
C ASN A 13 -2.63 -30.83 -4.96
N PHE A 14 -2.45 -31.60 -3.89
CA PHE A 14 -1.40 -31.37 -2.90
C PHE A 14 0.03 -31.36 -3.48
N PRO A 15 0.38 -32.21 -4.47
CA PRO A 15 1.68 -32.14 -5.14
C PRO A 15 1.93 -30.80 -5.85
N LEU A 16 0.87 -30.18 -6.37
CA LEU A 16 0.95 -28.86 -7.00
C LEU A 16 1.26 -27.78 -5.96
N ILE A 17 0.59 -27.81 -4.80
CA ILE A 17 0.84 -26.89 -3.70
C ILE A 17 2.30 -26.99 -3.24
N LYS A 18 2.78 -28.21 -2.96
CA LYS A 18 4.19 -28.43 -2.57
C LYS A 18 5.15 -27.92 -3.63
N LYS A 19 4.90 -28.16 -4.91
CA LYS A 19 5.75 -27.67 -6.00
C LYS A 19 5.81 -26.14 -6.05
N VAL A 20 4.69 -25.45 -5.84
CA VAL A 20 4.64 -23.98 -5.80
C VAL A 20 5.37 -23.45 -4.57
N ALA A 21 5.06 -23.99 -3.39
CA ALA A 21 5.70 -23.63 -2.13
C ALA A 21 7.22 -23.85 -2.20
N SER A 22 7.69 -25.00 -2.70
CA SER A 22 9.13 -25.29 -2.80
C SER A 22 9.84 -24.32 -3.73
N LYS A 23 9.24 -23.97 -4.88
CA LYS A 23 9.82 -22.98 -5.79
C LYS A 23 9.96 -21.59 -5.18
N ILE A 24 9.09 -21.23 -4.24
CA ILE A 24 9.16 -19.96 -3.51
C ILE A 24 10.19 -20.09 -2.38
N TYR A 25 10.11 -21.17 -1.60
CA TYR A 25 10.99 -21.46 -0.47
C TYR A 25 12.49 -21.50 -0.85
N TYR A 26 12.86 -22.18 -1.95
CA TYR A 26 14.25 -22.19 -2.43
C TYR A 26 14.76 -20.83 -2.89
N LYS A 27 13.87 -19.87 -3.13
CA LYS A 27 14.22 -18.49 -3.47
C LYS A 27 14.15 -17.56 -2.27
N LEU A 28 13.70 -18.05 -1.12
CA LEU A 28 13.71 -17.27 0.12
C LEU A 28 15.12 -17.25 0.70
N PRO A 29 15.48 -16.17 1.40
CA PRO A 29 16.76 -16.06 2.10
C PRO A 29 16.74 -16.89 3.38
N ASP A 30 17.91 -17.34 3.80
CA ASP A 30 18.11 -18.00 5.10
C ASP A 30 17.76 -17.09 6.30
N SER A 31 17.65 -15.77 6.09
CA SER A 31 17.25 -14.80 7.12
C SER A 31 15.72 -14.71 7.32
N CYS A 32 14.93 -15.35 6.47
CA CYS A 32 13.48 -15.37 6.58
C CYS A 32 13.06 -16.54 7.47
N ASP A 33 12.64 -16.25 8.70
CA ASP A 33 12.13 -17.25 9.65
C ASP A 33 10.71 -17.67 9.27
N VAL A 34 10.59 -18.39 8.15
CA VAL A 34 9.33 -18.95 7.66
C VAL A 34 9.56 -20.42 7.39
N GLU A 35 8.75 -21.27 8.00
CA GLU A 35 8.84 -22.70 7.79
C GLU A 35 8.23 -23.09 6.45
N PHE A 36 8.80 -24.12 5.82
CA PHE A 36 8.25 -24.65 4.56
C PHE A 36 6.78 -25.07 4.70
N ASP A 37 6.43 -25.64 5.85
CA ASP A 37 5.07 -26.11 6.12
C ASP A 37 4.07 -24.94 6.24
N ASP A 38 4.49 -23.77 6.69
CA ASP A 38 3.65 -22.56 6.70
C ASP A 38 3.27 -22.14 5.29
N LEU A 39 4.22 -22.16 4.35
CA LEU A 39 3.94 -21.86 2.94
C LEU A 39 2.99 -22.88 2.32
N VAL A 40 3.13 -24.16 2.68
CA VAL A 40 2.22 -25.21 2.23
C VAL A 40 0.81 -24.98 2.77
N ASN A 41 0.68 -24.65 4.06
CA ASN A 41 -0.60 -24.35 4.70
C ASN A 41 -1.31 -23.16 4.05
N VAL A 42 -0.57 -22.09 3.78
CA VAL A 42 -1.09 -20.92 3.05
C VAL A 42 -1.48 -21.30 1.63
N GLY A 43 -0.69 -22.14 0.97
CA GLY A 43 -1.02 -22.65 -0.35
C GLY A 43 -2.34 -23.45 -0.38
N VAL A 44 -2.64 -24.22 0.67
CA VAL A 44 -3.93 -24.91 0.82
C VAL A 44 -5.08 -23.91 0.92
N ILE A 45 -4.92 -22.83 1.68
CA ILE A 45 -5.92 -21.74 1.77
C ILE A 45 -6.17 -21.14 0.38
N GLY A 46 -5.11 -20.91 -0.39
CA GLY A 46 -5.24 -20.38 -1.76
C GLY A 46 -5.92 -21.33 -2.73
N LEU A 47 -5.71 -22.63 -2.60
CA LEU A 47 -6.43 -23.63 -3.40
C LEU A 47 -7.92 -23.67 -3.03
N LEU A 48 -8.27 -23.60 -1.74
CA LEU A 48 -9.67 -23.54 -1.30
C LEU A 48 -10.39 -22.34 -1.90
N LYS A 49 -9.76 -21.15 -1.87
CA LYS A 49 -10.27 -19.94 -2.53
C LYS A 49 -10.40 -20.11 -4.05
N ALA A 50 -9.49 -20.86 -4.68
CA ALA A 50 -9.55 -21.17 -6.09
C ALA A 50 -10.75 -22.05 -6.43
N ILE A 51 -11.02 -23.10 -5.63
CA ILE A 51 -12.17 -24.00 -5.82
C ILE A 51 -13.49 -23.23 -5.74
N GLU A 52 -13.60 -22.27 -4.82
CA GLU A 52 -14.83 -21.50 -4.62
C GLU A 52 -15.13 -20.52 -5.76
N ASN A 53 -14.08 -20.00 -6.40
CA ASN A 53 -14.19 -18.95 -7.42
C ASN A 53 -13.79 -19.43 -8.83
N TYR A 54 -13.71 -20.75 -9.05
CA TYR A 54 -13.33 -21.30 -10.33
C TYR A 54 -14.50 -21.28 -11.32
N ASP A 55 -14.22 -20.83 -12.55
CA ASP A 55 -15.14 -20.85 -13.67
C ASP A 55 -14.50 -21.65 -14.81
N GLU A 56 -15.11 -22.79 -15.13
CA GLU A 56 -14.62 -23.75 -16.14
C GLU A 56 -14.54 -23.14 -17.55
N LYS A 57 -15.30 -22.07 -17.82
CA LYS A 57 -15.33 -21.43 -19.14
C LYS A 57 -14.09 -20.56 -19.41
N LYS A 58 -13.34 -20.17 -18.39
CA LYS A 58 -12.26 -19.18 -18.51
C LYS A 58 -10.87 -19.82 -18.70
N ALA A 59 -10.57 -20.88 -17.96
CA ALA A 59 -9.26 -21.52 -17.98
C ALA A 59 -9.31 -22.93 -17.41
N LYS A 60 -8.26 -23.72 -17.65
CA LYS A 60 -8.06 -25.01 -16.96
C LYS A 60 -7.87 -24.78 -15.46
N PHE A 61 -8.49 -25.62 -14.63
CA PHE A 61 -8.39 -25.56 -13.18
C PHE A 61 -6.96 -25.52 -12.66
N SER A 62 -6.07 -26.34 -13.23
CA SER A 62 -4.65 -26.39 -12.83
C SER A 62 -3.93 -25.05 -12.99
N THR A 63 -4.18 -24.34 -14.10
CA THR A 63 -3.61 -23.01 -14.37
C THR A 63 -4.15 -21.98 -13.40
N TYR A 64 -5.47 -21.99 -13.17
CA TYR A 64 -6.12 -21.05 -12.25
C TYR A 64 -5.67 -21.27 -10.79
N ALA A 65 -5.68 -22.53 -10.35
CA ALA A 65 -5.22 -22.94 -9.02
C ALA A 65 -3.77 -22.53 -8.79
N TYR A 66 -2.88 -22.75 -9.78
CA TYR A 66 -1.48 -22.33 -9.68
C TYR A 66 -1.32 -20.83 -9.41
N ILE A 67 -2.06 -19.98 -10.14
CA ILE A 67 -2.02 -18.52 -9.94
C ILE A 67 -2.52 -18.14 -8.55
N ARG A 68 -3.63 -18.74 -8.11
CA ARG A 68 -4.24 -18.45 -6.80
C ARG A 68 -3.38 -18.91 -5.62
N ILE A 69 -2.85 -20.13 -5.67
CA ILE A 69 -1.93 -20.68 -4.65
C ILE A 69 -0.69 -19.80 -4.55
N ARG A 70 -0.06 -19.46 -5.69
CA ARG A 70 1.12 -18.61 -5.72
C ARG A 70 0.83 -17.21 -5.17
N GLY A 71 -0.29 -16.61 -5.56
CA GLY A 71 -0.70 -15.28 -5.09
C GLY A 71 -0.86 -15.22 -3.58
N GLU A 72 -1.58 -16.19 -3.01
CA GLU A 72 -1.83 -16.24 -1.56
C GLU A 72 -0.57 -16.46 -0.73
N ILE A 73 0.36 -17.30 -1.21
CA ILE A 73 1.67 -17.46 -0.58
C ILE A 73 2.46 -16.14 -0.60
N LEU A 74 2.45 -15.43 -1.73
CA LEU A 74 3.13 -14.13 -1.84
C LEU A 74 2.47 -13.07 -0.96
N ASP A 75 1.15 -13.05 -0.86
CA ASP A 75 0.41 -12.12 0.01
C ASP A 75 0.64 -12.41 1.49
N TYR A 76 0.76 -13.68 1.89
CA TYR A 76 1.19 -14.05 3.23
C TYR A 76 2.60 -13.54 3.52
N LEU A 77 3.56 -13.79 2.63
CA LEU A 77 4.92 -13.26 2.77
C LEU A 77 4.94 -11.72 2.83
N ARG A 78 4.04 -11.04 2.12
CA ARG A 78 3.85 -9.58 2.22
C ARG A 78 3.25 -9.15 3.55
N SER A 79 2.32 -9.92 4.11
CA SER A 79 1.74 -9.63 5.43
C SER A 79 2.76 -9.76 6.57
N LEU A 80 3.83 -10.53 6.34
CA LEU A 80 5.00 -10.62 7.22
C LEU A 80 5.99 -9.45 7.02
N GLN A 81 5.82 -8.59 6.00
CA GLN A 81 6.77 -7.50 5.71
C GLN A 81 6.65 -6.35 6.71
N ILE A 82 7.57 -6.39 7.66
CA ILE A 82 8.29 -5.25 8.20
C ILE A 82 9.02 -4.56 7.03
N VAL A 83 8.49 -3.43 6.58
CA VAL A 83 9.31 -2.32 6.08
C VAL A 83 8.96 -1.12 6.96
N PRO A 84 9.83 -0.73 7.90
CA PRO A 84 9.58 0.43 8.74
C PRO A 84 9.49 1.67 7.85
N ARG A 85 8.48 2.53 8.07
CA ARG A 85 8.40 3.85 7.42
C ARG A 85 9.71 4.65 7.53
N THR A 86 10.50 4.37 8.55
CA THR A 86 11.82 4.95 8.82
C THR A 86 12.83 4.75 7.68
N MET A 87 12.77 3.66 6.88
CA MET A 87 13.72 3.46 5.78
C MET A 87 13.53 4.43 4.60
N LYS A 88 12.40 5.16 4.51
CA LYS A 88 12.24 6.22 3.50
C LYS A 88 13.07 7.46 3.84
N ASP A 89 13.22 7.78 5.11
CA ASP A 89 13.95 8.97 5.54
C ASP A 89 15.47 8.79 5.34
N TYR A 90 15.99 7.57 5.56
CA TYR A 90 17.40 7.24 5.32
C TYR A 90 17.84 7.31 3.84
N ILE A 91 16.90 7.15 2.89
CA ILE A 91 17.21 7.23 1.45
C ILE A 91 17.29 8.70 0.99
N THR A 92 16.73 9.64 1.77
CA THR A 92 16.60 11.04 1.34
C THR A 92 17.68 11.96 1.93
N GLU A 93 18.43 11.52 2.94
CA GLU A 93 19.38 12.40 3.67
C GLU A 93 20.88 12.07 3.50
N GLU A 94 21.29 10.93 2.92
CA GLU A 94 22.72 10.61 2.76
C GLU A 94 23.06 10.09 1.35
N GLU A 95 23.31 11.01 0.42
CA GLU A 95 23.75 10.73 -0.96
C GLU A 95 25.21 10.21 -1.10
N ASN A 96 25.95 9.85 -0.04
CA ASN A 96 27.43 9.74 -0.22
C ASN A 96 28.21 8.68 0.58
N GLN A 97 27.61 7.58 1.02
CA GLN A 97 28.41 6.41 1.44
C GLN A 97 27.81 5.13 0.87
N GLU A 98 28.68 4.28 0.29
CA GLU A 98 28.38 2.90 -0.09
C GLU A 98 27.88 2.16 1.16
N LEU A 99 26.58 2.28 1.42
CA LEU A 99 25.89 1.50 2.42
C LEU A 99 25.67 0.14 1.79
N ASP A 100 26.35 -0.85 2.34
CA ASP A 100 26.13 -2.27 2.08
C ASP A 100 24.77 -2.64 2.71
N ILE A 101 23.69 -2.23 2.02
CA ILE A 101 22.32 -2.48 2.47
C ILE A 101 22.12 -4.00 2.36
N PRO A 102 21.87 -4.74 3.45
CA PRO A 102 21.50 -6.14 3.34
C PRO A 102 20.16 -6.17 2.62
N ILE A 103 20.21 -6.51 1.34
CA ILE A 103 19.08 -6.57 0.43
C ILE A 103 18.03 -7.47 1.08
N SER A 104 17.00 -6.83 1.64
CA SER A 104 15.81 -7.50 2.14
C SER A 104 15.14 -8.18 0.95
N ASN A 105 15.31 -9.48 0.87
CA ASN A 105 15.03 -10.34 -0.29
C ASN A 105 13.54 -10.72 -0.40
N SER A 106 12.65 -9.72 -0.40
CA SER A 106 11.29 -9.87 -0.97
C SER A 106 11.20 -9.37 -2.42
N ALA A 107 12.26 -8.78 -2.95
CA ALA A 107 12.40 -8.45 -4.36
C ALA A 107 13.39 -9.41 -5.03
N ILE A 108 13.00 -10.04 -6.14
CA ILE A 108 14.01 -10.50 -7.09
C ILE A 108 14.68 -9.23 -7.58
N LEU A 109 15.89 -8.96 -7.08
CA LEU A 109 16.67 -7.81 -7.48
C LEU A 109 17.19 -8.08 -8.89
N LEU A 110 16.41 -7.67 -9.89
CA LEU A 110 16.83 -7.65 -11.28
C LEU A 110 17.70 -6.42 -11.47
N SER A 111 18.85 -6.58 -12.13
CA SER A 111 19.64 -5.43 -12.56
C SER A 111 18.79 -4.54 -13.46
N ILE A 112 18.76 -3.25 -13.14
CA ILE A 112 18.04 -2.22 -13.89
C ILE A 112 18.62 -2.07 -15.31
N ASP A 113 19.92 -2.34 -15.47
CA ASP A 113 20.62 -2.31 -16.77
C ASP A 113 20.39 -3.57 -17.62
N ARG A 114 19.62 -4.55 -17.14
CA ARG A 114 19.32 -5.77 -17.89
C ARG A 114 18.47 -5.43 -19.12
N ALA A 115 18.89 -5.90 -20.30
CA ALA A 115 18.09 -5.83 -21.51
C ALA A 115 16.75 -6.58 -21.34
N ILE A 116 15.66 -5.93 -21.74
CA ILE A 116 14.31 -6.50 -21.64
C ILE A 116 14.09 -7.63 -22.65
N SER A 117 14.79 -7.57 -23.78
CA SER A 117 14.67 -8.45 -24.94
C SER A 117 16.05 -8.74 -25.54
N GLU A 118 16.13 -9.72 -26.44
CA GLU A 118 17.34 -10.00 -27.24
C GLU A 118 17.54 -8.97 -28.36
N ASN A 119 16.52 -8.17 -28.67
CA ASN A 119 16.63 -7.06 -29.61
C ASN A 119 17.21 -5.83 -28.90
N GLU A 120 18.31 -5.28 -29.43
CA GLU A 120 18.98 -4.09 -28.85
C GLU A 120 18.12 -2.82 -28.87
N GLU A 121 17.06 -2.78 -29.68
CA GLU A 121 16.14 -1.64 -29.77
C GLU A 121 15.18 -1.52 -28.56
N ASP A 122 14.96 -2.60 -27.80
CA ASP A 122 13.97 -2.65 -26.73
C ASP A 122 14.47 -2.08 -25.38
N GLY A 123 15.72 -1.61 -25.32
CA GLY A 123 16.28 -0.93 -24.14
C GLY A 123 16.41 -1.78 -22.87
N SER A 124 16.77 -1.11 -21.78
CA SER A 124 16.95 -1.70 -20.45
C SER A 124 15.71 -1.49 -19.59
N PHE A 125 15.60 -2.18 -18.46
CA PHE A 125 14.52 -1.91 -17.51
C PHE A 125 14.53 -0.46 -17.00
N ALA A 126 15.71 0.19 -16.92
CA ALA A 126 15.86 1.59 -16.53
C ALA A 126 14.96 2.54 -17.32
N ASP A 127 14.88 2.31 -18.63
CA ASP A 127 14.23 3.21 -19.59
C ASP A 127 12.69 3.23 -19.45
N TYR A 128 12.13 2.20 -18.77
CA TYR A 128 10.69 2.03 -18.57
C TYR A 128 10.24 2.29 -17.14
N LEU A 129 11.17 2.59 -16.22
CA LEU A 129 10.80 2.91 -14.85
C LEU A 129 10.16 4.30 -14.80
N ILE A 130 8.92 4.35 -14.33
CA ILE A 130 8.24 5.61 -14.01
C ILE A 130 8.91 6.15 -12.75
N SER A 131 9.47 7.36 -12.83
CA SER A 131 9.93 8.06 -11.64
C SER A 131 8.74 8.27 -10.70
N TYR A 132 8.91 7.88 -9.44
CA TYR A 132 7.96 8.22 -8.37
C TYR A 132 8.13 9.67 -7.88
N GLU A 133 9.09 10.41 -8.44
CA GLU A 133 9.19 11.82 -8.18
C GLU A 133 8.00 12.54 -8.78
N LYS A 134 7.49 13.50 -8.00
CA LYS A 134 6.43 14.38 -8.46
C LYS A 134 6.93 15.14 -9.68
N THR A 135 6.12 15.17 -10.72
CA THR A 135 6.39 15.98 -11.90
C THR A 135 6.51 17.46 -11.51
N PRO A 136 7.19 18.30 -12.32
CA PRO A 136 7.21 19.74 -12.10
C PRO A 136 5.80 20.36 -12.00
N GLU A 137 4.85 19.81 -12.76
CA GLU A 137 3.44 20.21 -12.71
C GLU A 137 2.79 19.87 -11.37
N GLU A 138 3.00 18.66 -10.83
CA GLU A 138 2.50 18.27 -9.51
C GLU A 138 3.14 19.09 -8.40
N HIS A 139 4.44 19.37 -8.49
CA HIS A 139 5.13 20.28 -7.56
C HIS A 139 4.50 21.67 -7.57
N PHE A 140 4.25 22.22 -8.76
CA PHE A 140 3.56 23.50 -8.92
C PHE A 140 2.14 23.45 -8.35
N PHE A 141 1.39 22.39 -8.63
CA PHE A 141 0.01 22.21 -8.16
C PHE A 141 -0.08 22.15 -6.63
N ILE A 142 0.83 21.41 -5.98
CA ILE A 142 0.91 21.34 -4.52
C ILE A 142 1.30 22.71 -3.93
N LYS A 143 2.29 23.37 -4.52
CA LYS A 143 2.71 24.71 -4.09
C LYS A 143 1.56 25.71 -4.21
N TYR A 144 0.86 25.72 -5.34
CA TYR A 144 -0.28 26.58 -5.61
C TYR A 144 -1.43 26.32 -4.64
N GLN A 145 -1.78 25.04 -4.40
CA GLN A 145 -2.78 24.67 -3.40
C GLN A 145 -2.40 25.14 -2.00
N LYS A 146 -1.13 25.02 -1.62
CA LYS A 146 -0.64 25.47 -0.30
C LYS A 146 -0.76 26.98 -0.14
N GLU A 147 -0.25 27.76 -1.10
CA GLU A 147 -0.34 29.23 -1.07
C GLU A 147 -1.81 29.70 -1.04
N TYR A 148 -2.70 28.97 -1.72
CA TYR A 148 -4.12 29.27 -1.71
C TYR A 148 -4.78 28.90 -0.38
N LEU A 149 -4.45 27.73 0.18
CA LEU A 149 -4.94 27.32 1.50
C LEU A 149 -4.52 28.31 2.58
N GLU A 150 -3.28 28.82 2.53
CA GLU A 150 -2.80 29.88 3.43
C GLU A 150 -3.69 31.13 3.35
N LYS A 151 -4.01 31.61 2.14
CA LYS A 151 -4.94 32.75 1.96
C LYS A 151 -6.34 32.46 2.49
N ILE A 152 -6.84 31.23 2.33
CA ILE A 152 -8.14 30.85 2.87
C ILE A 152 -8.06 30.84 4.41
N LEU A 153 -7.02 30.23 4.98
CA LEU A 153 -6.83 30.13 6.42
C LEU A 153 -6.81 31.51 7.07
N ASP A 154 -6.27 32.53 6.42
CA ASP A 154 -6.28 33.92 6.89
C ASP A 154 -7.69 34.53 7.04
N THR A 155 -8.69 33.99 6.34
CA THR A 155 -10.10 34.42 6.50
C THR A 155 -10.80 33.81 7.72
N LEU A 156 -10.20 32.78 8.33
CA LEU A 156 -10.71 32.17 9.54
C LEU A 156 -10.21 32.93 10.77
N ASN A 157 -11.09 33.08 11.75
CA ASN A 157 -10.73 33.69 13.01
C ASN A 157 -9.85 32.72 13.82
N GLU A 158 -9.08 33.24 14.79
CA GLU A 158 -8.16 32.42 15.60
C GLU A 158 -8.83 31.22 16.29
N SER A 159 -10.07 31.37 16.77
CA SER A 159 -10.83 30.26 17.35
C SER A 159 -11.21 29.19 16.33
N GLU A 160 -11.53 29.59 15.09
CA GLU A 160 -11.83 28.66 13.99
C GLU A 160 -10.57 27.90 13.58
N LYS A 161 -9.44 28.58 13.38
CA LYS A 161 -8.14 27.97 13.06
C LYS A 161 -7.73 26.94 14.11
N THR A 162 -7.82 27.32 15.38
CA THR A 162 -7.45 26.46 16.52
C THR A 162 -8.29 25.18 16.55
N ILE A 163 -9.60 25.29 16.38
CA ILE A 163 -10.50 24.13 16.38
C ILE A 163 -10.26 23.23 15.16
N ILE A 164 -10.04 23.79 13.97
CA ILE A 164 -9.73 23.02 12.77
C ILE A 164 -8.38 22.30 12.91
N HIS A 165 -7.34 22.96 13.44
CA HIS A 165 -6.05 22.34 13.72
C HIS A 165 -6.20 21.14 14.69
N MET A 166 -6.91 21.34 15.81
CA MET A 166 -7.11 20.27 16.77
C MET A 166 -7.90 19.09 16.19
N LEU A 167 -8.90 19.35 15.33
CA LEU A 167 -9.73 18.29 14.73
C LEU A 167 -9.03 17.50 13.63
N TYR A 168 -8.27 18.16 12.75
CA TYR A 168 -7.76 17.53 11.52
C TYR A 168 -6.25 17.28 11.53
N PHE A 169 -5.49 17.98 12.36
CA PHE A 169 -4.03 17.80 12.49
C PHE A 169 -3.65 17.07 13.77
N GLU A 170 -4.28 17.41 14.90
CA GLU A 170 -4.05 16.71 16.18
C GLU A 170 -4.99 15.52 16.40
N GLU A 171 -5.94 15.28 15.48
CA GLU A 171 -6.95 14.21 15.55
C GLU A 171 -7.72 14.12 16.89
N LYS A 172 -7.94 15.27 17.55
CA LYS A 172 -8.60 15.32 18.86
C LYS A 172 -10.10 15.16 18.78
N GLU A 173 -10.65 14.52 19.81
CA GLU A 173 -12.09 14.38 19.94
C GLU A 173 -12.74 15.72 20.32
N PRO A 174 -13.94 16.06 19.80
CA PRO A 174 -14.61 17.31 20.12
C PRO A 174 -14.84 17.54 21.62
N LYS A 175 -14.94 16.47 22.41
CA LYS A 175 -15.05 16.53 23.87
C LYS A 175 -13.78 17.06 24.52
N GLU A 176 -12.62 16.58 24.10
CA GLU A 176 -11.33 17.01 24.61
C GLU A 176 -11.06 18.47 24.24
N ILE A 177 -11.51 18.90 23.05
CA ILE A 177 -11.42 20.29 22.61
C ILE A 177 -12.34 21.19 23.46
N ALA A 178 -13.55 20.72 23.80
CA ALA A 178 -14.50 21.44 24.66
C ALA A 178 -13.92 21.67 26.05
N GLU A 179 -13.33 20.62 26.64
CA GLU A 179 -12.67 20.70 27.93
C GLU A 179 -11.46 21.64 27.90
N LYS A 180 -10.60 21.52 26.87
CA LYS A 180 -9.39 22.34 26.73
C LYS A 180 -9.70 23.83 26.53
N LEU A 181 -10.75 24.16 25.76
CA LEU A 181 -11.11 25.53 25.44
C LEU A 181 -12.17 26.12 26.38
N GLY A 182 -12.72 25.34 27.32
CA GLY A 182 -13.76 25.78 28.24
C GLY A 182 -15.08 26.19 27.56
N ILE A 183 -15.40 25.57 26.42
CA ILE A 183 -16.61 25.87 25.62
C ILE A 183 -17.49 24.63 25.46
N SER A 184 -18.78 24.82 25.18
CA SER A 184 -19.71 23.70 24.99
C SER A 184 -19.46 22.96 23.66
N LEU A 185 -19.81 21.66 23.63
CA LEU A 185 -19.78 20.84 22.41
C LEU A 185 -20.62 21.46 21.27
N GLY A 186 -21.77 22.06 21.60
CA GLY A 186 -22.60 22.76 20.64
C GLY A 186 -21.89 23.96 20.00
N ARG A 187 -21.08 24.69 20.79
CA ARG A 187 -20.28 25.81 20.29
C ARG A 187 -19.18 25.34 19.34
N ILE A 188 -18.53 24.21 19.62
CA ILE A 188 -17.54 23.60 18.72
C ILE A 188 -18.19 23.19 17.40
N SER A 189 -19.35 22.55 17.45
CA SER A 189 -20.09 22.16 16.24
C SER A 189 -20.43 23.36 15.37
N GLN A 190 -20.90 24.47 15.97
CA GLN A 190 -21.16 25.72 15.25
C GLN A 190 -19.89 26.32 14.63
N ILE A 191 -18.78 26.36 15.39
CA ILE A 191 -17.52 26.92 14.89
C ILE A 191 -16.98 26.07 13.73
N LYS A 192 -17.01 24.73 13.85
CA LYS A 192 -16.64 23.80 12.78
C LYS A 192 -17.50 24.03 11.54
N ALA A 193 -18.82 24.14 11.70
CA ALA A 193 -19.75 24.33 10.59
C ALA A 193 -19.48 25.66 9.85
N ASN A 194 -19.26 26.75 10.60
CA ASN A 194 -18.95 28.05 10.03
C ASN A 194 -17.60 28.07 9.31
N ALA A 195 -16.57 27.48 9.92
CA ALA A 195 -15.26 27.32 9.31
C ALA A 195 -15.35 26.55 7.99
N LEU A 196 -16.00 25.38 7.98
CA LEU A 196 -16.19 24.56 6.78
C LEU A 196 -17.00 25.28 5.71
N LYS A 197 -18.00 26.09 6.09
CA LYS A 197 -18.77 26.89 5.13
C LYS A 197 -17.89 27.92 4.43
N LYS A 198 -17.07 28.68 5.18
CA LYS A 198 -16.10 29.64 4.61
C LYS A 198 -15.10 28.95 3.68
N LEU A 199 -14.54 27.82 4.12
CA LEU A 199 -13.62 27.00 3.32
C LEU A 199 -14.28 26.57 2.00
N LYS A 200 -15.52 26.05 2.07
CA LYS A 200 -16.26 25.56 0.91
C LYS A 200 -16.64 26.67 -0.08
N GLU A 201 -17.11 27.82 0.39
CA GLU A 201 -17.47 28.96 -0.47
C GLU A 201 -16.28 29.47 -1.29
N ILE A 202 -15.08 29.41 -0.71
CA ILE A 202 -13.87 29.86 -1.39
C ILE A 202 -13.32 28.78 -2.31
N LEU A 203 -13.44 27.50 -1.95
CA LEU A 203 -13.06 26.37 -2.82
C LEU A 203 -13.95 26.26 -4.08
N ILE A 204 -15.27 26.47 -3.95
CA ILE A 204 -16.19 26.43 -5.10
C ILE A 204 -15.89 27.52 -6.13
N LYS A 205 -15.30 28.65 -5.73
CA LYS A 205 -14.88 29.70 -6.67
C LYS A 205 -13.67 29.30 -7.53
N ILE A 206 -13.01 28.18 -7.24
CA ILE A 206 -11.79 27.71 -7.91
C ILE A 206 -12.09 26.70 -9.02
N ASP A 207 -13.24 26.02 -8.97
CA ASP A 207 -13.66 25.07 -10.03
C ASP A 207 -14.17 25.77 -11.31
N LEU A 208 -13.61 26.94 -11.67
CA LEU A 208 -13.85 27.68 -12.92
C LEU A 208 -12.54 27.96 -13.67
#